data_AF-A0A974P8C4-F1
#
_entry.id   AF-A0A974P8C4-F1
#
_cell.length_a   1.000
_cell.length_b   1.000
_cell.length_c   1.000
_cell.angle_alpha   90.00
_cell.angle_beta   90.00
_cell.angle_gamma   90.00
#
_symmetry.space_group_name_H-M   'P 1'
#
loop_
_entity.id
_entity.type
_entity.pdbx_description
1 polymer ?
#
loop_
_entity_poly.entity_id
_entity_poly.type
_entity_poly.pdbx_seq_one_letter_code
_entity_poly.pdbx_strand_id
1 'polypeptide(L)'
;MKKETDRVKLYRVERFTGEQLAGLPDSLCRYAQAIGGLPKHHYEVFEKRGWLLPFLFTYDDLLWGRWTYWPDILLKGTIAGSGPIPQIQWTDTWSHPAQSTKKMLSSCLKHHEANIENFADWLLWGLAASEEALQISEQLNEYYYRSFDLFLLLDNPTDYLSGILCEQTGKGYKAGLGYYPTPFHLTCMMVKMVSEGVPEEMKRQTVNDPCVGCGAMLLPASNYYLRGSGMDISSIAIKLCKIQMYFYAPWIAIPGQVKGFDEQEPIPLIVNSDSGIGQLAFNFKM
;
A
#
# COMPACT_ATOMS: atom_id res chain seq x y z
N MET A 1 16.27 6.51 29.61
CA MET A 1 15.52 7.78 29.62
C MET A 1 15.29 8.36 28.22
N LYS A 2 16.26 8.98 27.52
CA LYS A 2 15.97 9.67 26.22
C LYS A 2 15.34 8.76 25.14
N LYS A 3 15.88 7.55 24.93
CA LYS A 3 15.35 6.55 23.97
C LYS A 3 13.94 6.05 24.27
N GLU A 4 13.57 6.01 25.54
CA GLU A 4 12.29 5.47 26.00
C GLU A 4 11.18 6.53 25.88
N THR A 5 11.52 7.77 26.22
CA THR A 5 10.68 8.94 25.94
C THR A 5 10.46 9.13 24.43
N ASP A 6 11.47 8.87 23.60
CA ASP A 6 11.34 8.95 22.13
C ASP A 6 10.46 7.82 21.58
N ARG A 7 10.51 6.61 22.14
CA ARG A 7 9.60 5.51 21.76
C ARG A 7 8.16 5.83 22.13
N VAL A 8 7.88 6.24 23.37
CA VAL A 8 6.51 6.59 23.78
C VAL A 8 5.90 7.66 22.87
N LYS A 9 6.66 8.71 22.56
CA LYS A 9 6.25 9.77 21.62
C LYS A 9 6.01 9.28 20.19
N LEU A 10 6.67 8.20 19.78
CA LEU A 10 6.57 7.68 18.42
C LEU A 10 5.30 6.85 18.22
N TYR A 11 4.95 5.99 19.18
CA TYR A 11 3.77 5.11 19.08
C TYR A 11 2.46 5.79 19.49
N ARG A 12 2.52 6.93 20.21
CA ARG A 12 1.35 7.75 20.59
C ARG A 12 0.24 6.91 21.22
N VAL A 13 0.62 5.95 22.05
CA VAL A 13 -0.28 4.92 22.61
C VAL A 13 -1.40 5.56 23.45
N GLU A 14 -1.13 6.73 24.03
CA GLU A 14 -2.07 7.52 24.83
C GLU A 14 -3.33 7.97 24.07
N ARG A 15 -3.35 7.92 22.74
CA ARG A 15 -4.56 8.25 21.96
C ARG A 15 -5.59 7.11 21.93
N PHE A 16 -5.21 5.92 22.39
CA PHE A 16 -6.07 4.74 22.40
C PHE A 16 -6.63 4.47 23.78
N THR A 17 -7.87 3.97 23.84
CA THR A 17 -8.48 3.59 25.10
C THR A 17 -7.86 2.30 25.66
N GLY A 18 -7.98 2.09 26.97
CA GLY A 18 -7.53 0.85 27.60
C GLY A 18 -8.21 -0.39 27.00
N GLU A 19 -9.48 -0.28 26.62
CA GLU A 19 -10.25 -1.36 25.98
C GLU A 19 -9.70 -1.70 24.59
N GLN A 20 -9.39 -0.69 23.77
CA GLN A 20 -8.79 -0.90 22.45
C GLN A 20 -7.45 -1.63 22.56
N LEU A 21 -6.59 -1.19 23.49
CA LEU A 21 -5.28 -1.80 23.69
C LEU A 21 -5.38 -3.22 24.27
N ALA A 22 -6.30 -3.45 25.21
CA ALA A 22 -6.54 -4.77 25.79
C ALA A 22 -7.12 -5.77 24.78
N GLY A 23 -7.83 -5.28 23.75
CA GLY A 23 -8.38 -6.11 22.68
C GLY A 23 -7.36 -6.55 21.62
N LEU A 24 -6.21 -5.89 21.49
CA LEU A 24 -5.22 -6.20 20.43
C LEU A 24 -4.71 -7.64 20.46
N PRO A 25 -4.33 -8.22 21.62
CA PRO A 25 -3.87 -9.60 21.66
C PRO A 25 -4.94 -10.59 21.21
N ASP A 26 -6.21 -10.35 21.56
CA ASP A 26 -7.32 -11.20 21.15
C ASP A 26 -7.55 -11.14 19.63
N SER A 27 -7.63 -9.93 19.06
CA SER A 27 -7.76 -9.76 17.60
C SER A 27 -6.60 -10.40 16.84
N LEU A 28 -5.36 -10.20 17.31
CA LEU A 28 -4.18 -10.82 16.72
C LEU A 28 -4.26 -12.34 16.75
N CYS A 29 -4.64 -12.92 17.89
CA CYS A 29 -4.82 -14.37 18.02
C CYS A 29 -5.90 -14.91 17.09
N ARG A 30 -7.03 -14.22 16.96
CA ARG A 30 -8.13 -14.61 16.05
C ARG A 30 -7.67 -14.62 14.59
N TYR A 31 -7.03 -13.54 14.12
CA TYR A 31 -6.53 -13.50 12.74
C TYR A 31 -5.40 -14.51 12.51
N ALA A 32 -4.52 -14.72 13.50
CA ALA A 32 -3.46 -15.72 13.42
C ALA A 32 -4.02 -17.14 13.28
N GLN A 33 -5.07 -17.49 14.03
CA GLN A 33 -5.70 -18.80 13.94
C GLN A 33 -6.23 -19.09 12.53
N ALA A 34 -6.77 -18.09 11.85
CA ALA A 34 -7.27 -18.23 10.47
C ALA A 34 -6.18 -18.62 9.46
N ILE A 35 -4.91 -18.35 9.76
CA ILE A 35 -3.76 -18.68 8.90
C ILE A 35 -2.88 -19.81 9.46
N GLY A 36 -3.37 -20.60 10.42
CA GLY A 36 -2.59 -21.69 11.03
C GLY A 36 -1.57 -21.25 12.09
N GLY A 37 -1.76 -20.05 12.65
CA GLY A 37 -0.96 -19.47 13.73
C GLY A 37 0.26 -18.69 13.24
N LEU A 38 0.77 -17.79 14.10
CA LEU A 38 1.98 -17.01 13.81
C LEU A 38 3.25 -17.88 13.78
N PRO A 39 4.30 -17.44 13.08
CA PRO A 39 5.65 -17.97 13.28
C PRO A 39 6.06 -17.84 14.75
N LYS A 40 6.52 -18.92 15.39
CA LYS A 40 7.08 -18.84 16.75
C LYS A 40 8.55 -18.40 16.74
N HIS A 41 9.23 -18.67 15.63
CA HIS A 41 10.61 -18.31 15.38
C HIS A 41 10.76 -17.72 13.98
N HIS A 42 11.80 -16.90 13.75
CA HIS A 42 12.01 -16.24 12.46
C HIS A 42 12.18 -17.24 11.30
N TYR A 43 12.78 -18.41 11.52
CA TYR A 43 12.94 -19.43 10.47
C TYR A 43 11.62 -20.06 10.00
N GLU A 44 10.55 -20.01 10.79
CA GLU A 44 9.23 -20.48 10.35
C GLU A 44 8.60 -19.55 9.30
N VAL A 45 9.12 -18.33 9.12
CA VAL A 45 8.64 -17.37 8.12
C VAL A 45 8.67 -17.97 6.72
N PHE A 46 9.69 -18.76 6.38
CA PHE A 46 9.84 -19.37 5.05
C PHE A 46 8.73 -20.38 4.70
N GLU A 47 8.05 -20.92 5.70
CA GLU A 47 6.95 -21.89 5.52
C GLU A 47 5.57 -21.24 5.71
N LYS A 48 5.53 -20.03 6.28
CA LYS A 48 4.30 -19.34 6.67
C LYS A 48 4.03 -18.11 5.81
N ARG A 49 3.65 -18.33 4.56
CA ARG A 49 3.11 -17.27 3.68
C ARG A 49 1.94 -16.56 4.35
N GLY A 50 1.92 -15.23 4.32
CA GLY A 50 0.83 -14.45 4.94
C GLY A 50 1.00 -14.15 6.44
N TRP A 51 2.15 -14.46 7.04
CA TRP A 51 2.40 -14.26 8.48
C TRP A 51 2.25 -12.81 8.97
N LEU A 52 2.33 -11.81 8.08
CA LEU A 52 2.19 -10.39 8.41
C LEU A 52 0.73 -9.92 8.42
N LEU A 53 -0.19 -10.66 7.79
CA LEU A 53 -1.60 -10.28 7.69
C LEU A 53 -2.30 -10.12 9.06
N PRO A 54 -2.10 -11.01 10.06
CA PRO A 54 -2.72 -10.81 11.37
C PRO A 54 -2.32 -9.51 12.04
N PHE A 55 -1.08 -9.06 11.86
CA PHE A 55 -0.60 -7.78 12.36
C PHE A 55 -1.22 -6.61 11.57
N LEU A 56 -1.26 -6.72 10.24
CA LEU A 56 -1.89 -5.72 9.37
C LEU A 56 -3.34 -5.47 9.78
N PHE A 57 -4.15 -6.53 9.89
CA PHE A 57 -5.58 -6.41 10.23
C PHE A 57 -5.77 -5.86 11.65
N THR A 58 -5.03 -6.40 12.62
CA THR A 58 -5.11 -5.93 14.01
C THR A 58 -4.75 -4.46 14.16
N TYR A 59 -3.70 -4.00 13.49
CA TYR A 59 -3.29 -2.60 13.55
C TYR A 59 -4.19 -1.70 12.73
N ASP A 60 -4.68 -2.14 11.57
CA ASP A 60 -5.63 -1.36 10.78
C ASP A 60 -6.96 -1.17 11.50
N ASP A 61 -7.48 -2.19 12.19
CA ASP A 61 -8.69 -2.09 13.01
C ASP A 61 -8.58 -1.01 14.09
N LEU A 62 -7.37 -0.81 14.61
CA LEU A 62 -7.06 0.23 15.59
C LEU A 62 -6.91 1.64 14.94
N LEU A 63 -6.54 1.70 13.67
CA LEU A 63 -6.10 2.93 13.00
C LEU A 63 -7.13 3.46 12.00
N TRP A 64 -7.38 2.72 10.91
CA TRP A 64 -8.09 3.22 9.74
C TRP A 64 -9.35 2.40 9.40
N GLY A 65 -9.44 1.15 9.84
CA GLY A 65 -10.59 0.27 9.64
C GLY A 65 -10.89 -0.06 8.18
N ARG A 66 -9.92 0.07 7.28
CA ARG A 66 -10.08 -0.22 5.84
C ARG A 66 -10.14 -1.71 5.55
N TRP A 67 -9.40 -2.52 6.31
CA TRP A 67 -9.42 -3.97 6.25
C TRP A 67 -10.64 -4.60 6.92
N THR A 68 -11.39 -3.86 7.73
CA THR A 68 -12.75 -4.25 8.12
C THR A 68 -13.76 -3.84 7.04
N TYR A 69 -13.67 -2.60 6.55
CA TYR A 69 -14.60 -2.04 5.56
C TYR A 69 -14.67 -2.84 4.24
N TRP A 70 -13.51 -3.24 3.71
CA TRP A 70 -13.48 -3.88 2.39
C TRP A 70 -14.03 -5.32 2.37
N PRO A 71 -13.63 -6.22 3.28
CA PRO A 71 -14.24 -7.55 3.37
C PRO A 71 -15.76 -7.52 3.59
N ASP A 72 -16.29 -6.56 4.36
CA ASP A 72 -17.75 -6.41 4.52
C ASP A 72 -18.45 -6.15 3.18
N ILE A 73 -17.84 -5.31 2.33
CA ILE A 73 -18.32 -5.06 0.97
C ILE A 73 -18.22 -6.32 0.11
N LEU A 74 -17.10 -7.05 0.18
CA LEU A 74 -16.92 -8.30 -0.56
C LEU A 74 -17.99 -9.33 -0.18
N LEU A 75 -18.25 -9.51 1.11
CA LEU A 75 -19.28 -10.39 1.65
C LEU A 75 -20.68 -9.97 1.20
N LYS A 76 -20.95 -8.67 1.16
CA LYS A 76 -22.23 -8.12 0.69
C LYS A 76 -22.39 -8.23 -0.84
N GLY A 77 -21.29 -8.30 -1.59
CA GLY A 77 -21.27 -8.33 -3.06
C GLY A 77 -21.63 -7.00 -3.73
N THR A 78 -21.71 -5.90 -2.99
CA THR A 78 -22.05 -4.57 -3.52
C THR A 78 -21.54 -3.44 -2.63
N ILE A 79 -21.14 -2.32 -3.23
CA ILE A 79 -20.73 -1.10 -2.51
C ILE A 79 -21.93 -0.27 -2.02
N ALA A 80 -23.15 -0.59 -2.49
CA ALA A 80 -24.36 0.13 -2.11
C ALA A 80 -24.62 -0.01 -0.61
N GLY A 81 -24.76 1.12 0.09
CA GLY A 81 -25.03 1.14 1.54
C GLY A 81 -23.88 0.61 2.40
N SER A 82 -22.63 0.66 1.92
CA SER A 82 -21.44 0.36 2.74
C SER A 82 -21.01 1.54 3.62
N GLY A 83 -21.64 2.71 3.49
CA GLY A 83 -21.20 3.93 4.17
C GLY A 83 -19.95 4.56 3.54
N PRO A 84 -19.43 5.63 4.17
CA PRO A 84 -18.28 6.37 3.64
C PRO A 84 -17.01 5.53 3.68
N ILE A 85 -16.11 5.75 2.72
CA ILE A 85 -14.78 5.14 2.73
C ILE A 85 -14.03 5.63 3.99
N PRO A 86 -13.45 4.75 4.82
CA PRO A 86 -12.65 5.17 5.96
C PRO A 86 -11.47 6.02 5.49
N GLN A 87 -11.35 7.24 6.04
CA GLN A 87 -10.40 8.23 5.55
C GLN A 87 -9.03 8.06 6.22
N ILE A 88 -7.96 8.00 5.42
CA ILE A 88 -6.59 8.12 5.92
C ILE A 88 -6.22 9.59 5.97
N GLN A 89 -5.73 10.03 7.13
CA GLN A 89 -5.06 11.31 7.27
C GLN A 89 -3.58 11.12 6.95
N TRP A 90 -3.21 11.47 5.72
CA TRP A 90 -1.83 11.38 5.25
C TRP A 90 -0.90 12.27 6.08
N THR A 91 0.22 11.68 6.49
CA THR A 91 1.24 12.34 7.30
C THR A 91 2.17 13.16 6.43
N ASP A 92 2.49 14.38 6.88
CA ASP A 92 3.54 15.19 6.28
C ASP A 92 4.87 14.42 6.32
N THR A 93 5.45 14.22 5.14
CA THR A 93 6.71 13.51 4.93
C THR A 93 7.85 14.09 5.78
N TRP A 94 7.80 15.37 6.14
CA TRP A 94 8.84 16.04 6.94
C TRP A 94 8.60 15.99 8.45
N SER A 95 7.45 15.48 8.89
CA SER A 95 7.15 15.35 10.31
C SER A 95 8.12 14.38 11.02
N HIS A 96 8.36 14.61 12.31
CA HIS A 96 9.23 13.74 13.11
C HIS A 96 8.81 12.24 13.07
N PRO A 97 7.51 11.90 13.19
CA PRO A 97 7.08 10.50 13.06
C PRO A 97 7.34 9.90 11.68
N ALA A 98 7.10 10.66 10.60
CA ALA A 98 7.39 10.18 9.25
C ALA A 98 8.89 9.96 9.02
N GLN A 99 9.74 10.88 9.47
CA GLN A 99 11.19 10.73 9.38
C GLN A 99 11.71 9.55 10.21
N SER A 100 11.07 9.24 11.34
CA SER A 100 11.41 8.08 12.17
C SER A 100 11.03 6.76 11.48
N THR A 101 9.84 6.72 10.87
CA THR A 101 9.38 5.57 10.08
C THR A 101 10.27 5.34 8.85
N LYS A 102 10.64 6.41 8.14
CA LYS A 102 11.60 6.37 7.04
C LYS A 102 12.95 5.80 7.50
N LYS A 103 13.47 6.23 8.66
CA LYS A 103 14.72 5.68 9.22
C LYS A 103 14.64 4.19 9.54
N MET A 104 13.49 3.70 10.02
CA MET A 104 13.25 2.27 10.25
C MET A 104 13.34 1.48 8.94
N LEU A 105 12.66 1.95 7.88
CA LEU A 105 12.71 1.30 6.57
C LEU A 105 14.11 1.37 5.95
N SER A 106 14.78 2.52 6.02
CA SER A 106 16.18 2.63 5.59
C SER A 106 17.10 1.72 6.40
N SER A 107 16.78 1.43 7.67
CA SER A 107 17.54 0.46 8.47
C SER A 107 17.39 -0.95 7.93
N CYS A 108 16.20 -1.35 7.48
CA CYS A 108 16.00 -2.67 6.85
C CYS A 108 16.98 -2.88 5.68
N LEU A 109 17.35 -1.83 4.96
CA LEU A 109 18.28 -1.89 3.82
C LEU A 109 19.77 -1.72 4.19
N LYS A 110 20.15 -1.76 5.47
CA LYS A 110 21.57 -1.63 5.89
C LYS A 110 22.31 -2.95 6.00
N HIS A 111 21.61 -4.08 6.00
CA HIS A 111 22.26 -5.38 5.98
C HIS A 111 23.01 -5.57 4.65
N HIS A 112 24.17 -6.22 4.69
CA HIS A 112 25.04 -6.35 3.51
C HIS A 112 24.39 -7.15 2.35
N GLU A 113 23.48 -8.07 2.66
CA GLU A 113 22.68 -8.81 1.68
C GLU A 113 21.37 -8.11 1.29
N ALA A 114 20.99 -7.03 1.99
CA ALA A 114 19.73 -6.36 1.74
C ALA A 114 19.77 -5.54 0.45
N ASN A 115 18.69 -5.63 -0.31
CA ASN A 115 18.40 -4.74 -1.42
C ASN A 115 16.87 -4.54 -1.48
N ILE A 116 16.43 -3.60 -2.31
CA ILE A 116 15.01 -3.25 -2.40
C ILE A 116 14.13 -4.39 -2.92
N GLU A 117 14.66 -5.26 -3.79
CA GLU A 117 13.93 -6.43 -4.32
C GLU A 117 13.72 -7.47 -3.22
N ASN A 118 14.78 -7.88 -2.55
CA ASN A 118 14.70 -8.88 -1.46
C ASN A 118 13.79 -8.40 -0.32
N PHE A 119 13.80 -7.09 -0.02
CA PHE A 119 12.90 -6.52 0.99
C PHE A 119 11.44 -6.49 0.51
N ALA A 120 11.20 -6.12 -0.76
CA ALA A 120 9.87 -6.17 -1.34
C ALA A 120 9.32 -7.61 -1.38
N ASP A 121 10.13 -8.59 -1.76
CA ASP A 121 9.74 -10.01 -1.80
C ASP A 121 9.44 -10.56 -0.41
N TRP A 122 10.21 -10.16 0.61
CA TRP A 122 9.92 -10.50 2.01
C TRP A 122 8.57 -9.94 2.48
N LEU A 123 8.26 -8.69 2.14
CA LEU A 123 6.97 -8.07 2.46
C LEU A 123 5.82 -8.73 1.68
N LEU A 124 5.99 -8.99 0.38
CA LEU A 124 4.98 -9.66 -0.44
C LEU A 124 4.69 -11.09 0.06
N TRP A 125 5.73 -11.82 0.48
CA TRP A 125 5.57 -13.14 1.11
C TRP A 125 4.80 -13.03 2.42
N GLY A 126 5.18 -12.09 3.29
CA GLY A 126 4.50 -11.83 4.56
C GLY A 126 3.04 -11.39 4.40
N LEU A 127 2.71 -10.70 3.31
CA LEU A 127 1.36 -10.24 2.99
C LEU A 127 0.54 -11.25 2.19
N ALA A 128 1.08 -12.44 1.87
CA ALA A 128 0.45 -13.39 0.96
C ALA A 128 0.08 -12.74 -0.41
N ALA A 129 0.93 -11.82 -0.86
CA ALA A 129 0.76 -11.06 -2.09
C ALA A 129 1.61 -11.62 -3.26
N SER A 130 2.48 -12.60 -2.99
CA SER A 130 3.22 -13.37 -3.98
C SER A 130 3.06 -14.86 -3.70
N GLU A 131 3.04 -15.68 -4.76
CA GLU A 131 3.12 -17.15 -4.66
C GLU A 131 4.57 -17.66 -4.70
N GLU A 132 5.52 -16.79 -5.03
CA GLU A 132 6.92 -17.15 -5.16
C GLU A 132 7.55 -17.38 -3.79
N ALA A 133 8.22 -18.53 -3.64
CA ALA A 133 8.93 -18.87 -2.41
C ALA A 133 10.03 -17.85 -2.12
N LEU A 134 10.07 -17.37 -0.89
CA LEU A 134 11.03 -16.36 -0.45
C LEU A 134 12.48 -16.84 -0.59
N GLN A 135 13.28 -16.15 -1.40
CA GLN A 135 14.70 -16.47 -1.66
C GLN A 135 15.64 -15.50 -0.94
N ILE A 136 15.72 -15.58 0.39
CA ILE A 136 16.69 -14.83 1.20
C ILE A 136 17.36 -15.74 2.24
N SER A 137 18.52 -15.33 2.76
CA SER A 137 19.18 -16.05 3.85
C SER A 137 18.40 -15.94 5.16
N GLU A 138 18.57 -16.91 6.05
CA GLU A 138 17.99 -16.86 7.40
C GLU A 138 18.46 -15.65 8.19
N GLN A 139 19.72 -15.25 8.01
CA GLN A 139 20.34 -14.08 8.63
C GLN A 139 19.67 -12.78 8.17
N LEU A 140 19.44 -12.64 6.86
CA LEU A 140 18.74 -11.48 6.31
C LEU A 140 17.27 -11.45 6.78
N ASN A 141 16.61 -12.60 6.84
CA ASN A 141 15.25 -12.71 7.38
C ASN A 141 15.19 -12.30 8.86
N GLU A 142 16.10 -12.80 9.71
CA GLU A 142 16.17 -12.40 11.12
C GLU A 142 16.38 -10.89 11.25
N TYR A 143 17.26 -10.32 10.42
CA TYR A 143 17.52 -8.89 10.39
C TYR A 143 16.26 -8.07 10.06
N TYR A 144 15.51 -8.46 9.02
CA TYR A 144 14.24 -7.82 8.69
C TYR A 144 13.22 -7.96 9.82
N TYR A 145 13.07 -9.17 10.37
CA TYR A 145 12.12 -9.44 11.46
C TYR A 145 12.38 -8.59 12.72
N ARG A 146 13.65 -8.27 13.01
CA ARG A 146 14.03 -7.40 14.14
C ARG A 146 13.92 -5.91 13.84
N SER A 147 14.06 -5.53 12.56
CA SER A 147 14.19 -4.13 12.15
C SER A 147 12.88 -3.52 11.69
N PHE A 148 12.00 -4.32 11.08
CA PHE A 148 10.76 -3.87 10.47
C PHE A 148 9.66 -3.73 11.53
N ASP A 149 8.98 -2.58 11.51
CA ASP A 149 7.83 -2.30 12.36
C ASP A 149 6.65 -1.85 11.50
N LEU A 150 5.68 -2.75 11.33
CA LEU A 150 4.49 -2.48 10.54
C LEU A 150 3.61 -1.40 11.18
N PHE A 151 3.52 -1.35 12.51
CA PHE A 151 2.65 -0.39 13.19
C PHE A 151 3.08 1.04 12.88
N LEU A 152 4.39 1.34 12.93
CA LEU A 152 4.91 2.66 12.60
C LEU A 152 4.55 3.11 11.18
N LEU A 153 4.56 2.16 10.24
CA LEU A 153 4.22 2.40 8.86
C LEU A 153 2.74 2.81 8.73
N LEU A 154 1.85 2.00 9.29
CA LEU A 154 0.41 2.23 9.24
C LEU A 154 0.00 3.49 10.00
N ASP A 155 0.66 3.78 11.13
CA ASP A 155 0.37 4.92 11.99
C ASP A 155 0.87 6.26 11.41
N ASN A 156 1.86 6.22 10.51
CA ASN A 156 2.42 7.42 9.90
C ASN A 156 2.30 7.34 8.38
N PRO A 157 1.08 7.26 7.83
CA PRO A 157 0.86 6.93 6.44
C PRO A 157 1.41 8.01 5.51
N THR A 158 2.32 7.65 4.62
CA THR A 158 2.87 8.50 3.56
C THR A 158 3.49 7.60 2.49
N ASP A 159 3.93 8.18 1.38
CA ASP A 159 4.58 7.45 0.29
C ASP A 159 6.07 7.15 0.57
N TYR A 160 6.32 6.22 1.49
CA TYR A 160 7.69 5.85 1.87
C TYR A 160 8.43 5.10 0.78
N LEU A 161 7.77 4.15 0.12
CA LEU A 161 8.44 3.20 -0.76
C LEU A 161 8.93 3.88 -2.05
N SER A 162 8.22 4.90 -2.54
CA SER A 162 8.73 5.78 -3.60
C SER A 162 10.02 6.49 -3.20
N GLY A 163 10.07 7.06 -1.99
CA GLY A 163 11.25 7.76 -1.51
C GLY A 163 12.46 6.84 -1.36
N ILE A 164 12.23 5.61 -0.87
CA ILE A 164 13.28 4.60 -0.75
C ILE A 164 13.78 4.17 -2.13
N LEU A 165 12.87 3.88 -3.08
CA LEU A 165 13.27 3.49 -4.44
C LEU A 165 14.08 4.61 -5.12
N CYS A 166 13.66 5.87 -4.95
CA CYS A 166 14.40 7.04 -5.43
C CYS A 166 15.83 7.08 -4.86
N GLU A 167 16.00 6.84 -3.55
CA GLU A 167 17.32 6.83 -2.91
C GLU A 167 18.21 5.65 -3.33
N GLN A 168 17.62 4.49 -3.61
CA GLN A 168 18.35 3.31 -4.05
C GLN A 168 18.75 3.38 -5.53
N THR A 169 17.93 4.02 -6.37
CA THR A 169 18.19 4.16 -7.82
C THR A 169 19.01 5.40 -8.17
N GLY A 170 18.98 6.45 -7.34
CA GLY A 170 19.74 7.68 -7.51
C GLY A 170 21.23 7.59 -7.21
N LYS A 171 21.77 6.42 -6.85
CA LYS A 171 23.19 6.20 -6.53
C LYS A 171 23.93 5.47 -7.67
N GLY A 172 25.10 5.97 -8.04
CA GLY A 172 26.02 5.30 -8.97
C GLY A 172 25.58 5.30 -10.44
N TYR A 173 25.94 4.26 -11.19
CA TYR A 173 25.72 4.16 -12.64
C TYR A 173 24.24 4.18 -13.09
N LYS A 174 23.30 3.98 -12.15
CA LYS A 174 21.86 3.97 -12.39
C LYS A 174 21.20 5.36 -12.34
N ALA A 175 21.96 6.43 -12.05
CA ALA A 175 21.43 7.78 -11.92
C ALA A 175 20.68 8.31 -13.18
N GLY A 176 21.09 7.86 -14.38
CA GLY A 176 20.44 8.24 -15.65
C GLY A 176 19.10 7.54 -15.95
N LEU A 177 18.78 6.46 -15.21
CA LEU A 177 17.53 5.69 -15.32
C LEU A 177 16.68 5.80 -14.04
N GLY A 178 16.97 6.83 -13.21
CA GLY A 178 16.47 6.95 -11.85
C GLY A 178 14.95 6.98 -11.72
N TYR A 179 14.45 6.57 -10.56
CA TYR A 179 13.05 6.70 -10.19
C TYR A 179 12.79 8.04 -9.50
N TYR A 180 11.89 8.86 -10.06
CA TYR A 180 11.59 10.21 -9.57
C TYR A 180 10.11 10.33 -9.22
N PRO A 181 9.71 10.08 -7.96
CA PRO A 181 8.32 10.18 -7.57
C PRO A 181 7.86 11.63 -7.53
N THR A 182 6.60 11.86 -7.89
CA THR A 182 5.93 13.13 -7.60
C THR A 182 5.92 13.34 -6.08
N PRO A 183 6.35 14.50 -5.56
CA PRO A 183 6.31 14.78 -4.14
C PRO A 183 4.91 14.54 -3.54
N PHE A 184 4.84 13.79 -2.44
CA PHE A 184 3.57 13.26 -1.94
C PHE A 184 2.52 14.32 -1.56
N HIS A 185 2.94 15.49 -1.10
CA HIS A 185 2.01 16.60 -0.85
C HIS A 185 1.38 17.13 -2.14
N LEU A 186 2.11 17.10 -3.27
CA LEU A 186 1.57 17.45 -4.57
C LEU A 186 0.61 16.36 -5.07
N THR A 187 0.90 15.08 -4.85
CA THR A 187 -0.06 14.02 -5.22
C THR A 187 -1.35 14.13 -4.44
N CYS A 188 -1.27 14.38 -3.12
CA CYS A 188 -2.45 14.66 -2.29
C CYS A 188 -3.26 15.86 -2.80
N MET A 189 -2.59 16.95 -3.17
CA MET A 189 -3.23 18.13 -3.74
C MET A 189 -3.91 17.83 -5.08
N MET A 190 -3.18 17.21 -6.02
CA MET A 190 -3.68 16.88 -7.36
C MET A 190 -4.90 15.96 -7.29
N VAL A 191 -4.83 14.90 -6.47
CA VAL A 191 -5.97 14.01 -6.25
C VAL A 191 -7.16 14.76 -5.69
N LYS A 192 -6.95 15.61 -4.67
CA LYS A 192 -8.04 16.39 -4.07
C LYS A 192 -8.74 17.28 -5.09
N MET A 193 -7.98 17.91 -6.00
CA MET A 193 -8.53 18.79 -7.04
C MET A 193 -9.37 18.02 -8.08
N VAL A 194 -8.98 16.79 -8.44
CA VAL A 194 -9.72 15.98 -9.43
C VAL A 194 -10.82 15.11 -8.80
N SER A 195 -10.78 14.94 -7.48
CA SER A 195 -11.77 14.19 -6.71
C SER A 195 -12.83 15.09 -6.06
N GLU A 196 -12.97 16.33 -6.55
CA GLU A 196 -14.04 17.23 -6.14
C GLU A 196 -15.39 16.66 -6.58
N GLY A 197 -16.28 16.38 -5.62
CA GLY A 197 -17.57 15.81 -5.90
C GLY A 197 -18.27 15.26 -4.66
N VAL A 198 -19.46 14.69 -4.86
CA VAL A 198 -20.18 14.00 -3.78
C VAL A 198 -19.43 12.70 -3.46
N PRO A 199 -19.02 12.45 -2.20
CA PRO A 199 -18.19 11.28 -1.85
C PRO A 199 -18.76 9.94 -2.32
N GLU A 200 -20.09 9.75 -2.26
CA GLU A 200 -20.73 8.53 -2.74
C GLU A 200 -20.68 8.36 -4.26
N GLU A 201 -20.56 9.44 -5.05
CA GLU A 201 -20.36 9.37 -6.50
C GLU A 201 -18.92 8.98 -6.81
N MET A 202 -17.94 9.65 -6.20
CA MET A 202 -16.51 9.35 -6.41
C MET A 202 -16.17 7.89 -6.10
N LYS A 203 -16.78 7.35 -5.05
CA LYS A 203 -16.65 5.95 -4.62
C LYS A 203 -17.00 4.94 -5.71
N ARG A 204 -17.93 5.26 -6.62
CA ARG A 204 -18.39 4.39 -7.71
C ARG A 204 -17.54 4.52 -8.99
N GLN A 205 -16.68 5.53 -9.06
CA GLN A 205 -15.82 5.77 -10.20
C GLN A 205 -14.54 4.94 -10.14
N THR A 206 -13.78 4.97 -11.23
CA THR A 206 -12.48 4.31 -11.37
C THR A 206 -11.39 5.37 -11.49
N VAL A 207 -10.32 5.23 -10.71
CA VAL A 207 -9.07 5.98 -10.92
C VAL A 207 -8.09 5.16 -11.76
N ASN A 208 -7.39 5.78 -12.70
CA ASN A 208 -6.34 5.12 -13.48
C ASN A 208 -5.05 5.94 -13.45
N ASP A 209 -3.93 5.29 -13.10
CA ASP A 209 -2.59 5.87 -13.12
C ASP A 209 -1.68 5.10 -14.10
N PRO A 210 -1.52 5.57 -15.35
CA PRO A 210 -0.79 4.83 -16.38
C PRO A 210 0.73 4.83 -16.19
N CYS A 211 1.26 5.57 -15.20
CA CYS A 211 2.67 5.64 -14.85
C CYS A 211 2.80 5.59 -13.32
N VAL A 212 2.26 4.53 -12.72
CA VAL A 212 1.91 4.49 -11.30
C VAL A 212 3.10 4.58 -10.36
N GLY A 213 4.30 4.19 -10.81
CA GLY A 213 5.46 4.06 -9.94
C GLY A 213 5.14 3.16 -8.74
N CYS A 214 5.43 3.64 -7.52
CA CYS A 214 5.05 2.94 -6.29
C CYS A 214 3.64 3.31 -5.81
N GLY A 215 2.82 4.02 -6.59
CA GLY A 215 1.43 4.34 -6.22
C GLY A 215 1.23 5.68 -5.50
N ALA A 216 2.16 6.63 -5.65
CA ALA A 216 2.12 7.95 -4.99
C ALA A 216 0.79 8.71 -5.19
N MET A 217 0.14 8.53 -6.34
CA MET A 217 -1.19 9.07 -6.65
C MET A 217 -2.33 8.16 -6.20
N LEU A 218 -2.19 6.84 -6.36
CA LEU A 218 -3.22 5.88 -5.94
C LEU A 218 -3.44 5.89 -4.43
N LEU A 219 -2.42 6.18 -3.64
CA LEU A 219 -2.51 6.33 -2.19
C LEU A 219 -3.57 7.37 -1.79
N PRO A 220 -3.41 8.68 -2.07
CA PRO A 220 -4.45 9.65 -1.74
C PRO A 220 -5.75 9.40 -2.51
N ALA A 221 -5.71 8.86 -3.74
CA ALA A 221 -6.92 8.54 -4.49
C ALA A 221 -7.78 7.49 -3.78
N SER A 222 -7.17 6.57 -3.03
CA SER A 222 -7.91 5.57 -2.26
C SER A 222 -8.88 6.19 -1.23
N ASN A 223 -8.68 7.43 -0.78
CA ASN A 223 -9.67 8.13 0.07
C ASN A 223 -11.01 8.39 -0.64
N TYR A 224 -11.05 8.34 -1.97
CA TYR A 224 -12.18 8.75 -2.80
C TYR A 224 -12.75 7.62 -3.66
N TYR A 225 -11.90 6.71 -4.14
CA TYR A 225 -12.29 5.65 -5.08
C TYR A 225 -12.13 4.26 -4.48
N LEU A 226 -13.11 3.37 -4.71
CA LEU A 226 -13.01 1.95 -4.37
C LEU A 226 -12.53 1.07 -5.53
N ARG A 227 -12.31 1.65 -6.71
CA ARG A 227 -11.80 0.95 -7.88
C ARG A 227 -10.67 1.74 -8.52
N GLY A 228 -9.56 1.08 -8.80
CA GLY A 228 -8.43 1.71 -9.44
C GLY A 228 -7.60 0.74 -10.25
N SER A 229 -6.87 1.28 -11.23
CA SER A 229 -5.87 0.56 -12.01
C SER A 229 -4.59 1.37 -12.11
N GLY A 230 -3.47 0.70 -12.30
CA GLY A 230 -2.21 1.35 -12.61
C GLY A 230 -1.29 0.43 -13.36
N MET A 231 -0.35 1.03 -14.10
CA MET A 231 0.70 0.32 -14.82
C MET A 231 2.00 1.09 -14.72
N ASP A 232 3.12 0.38 -14.81
CA ASP A 232 4.46 0.96 -14.82
C ASP A 232 5.39 -0.02 -15.55
N ILE A 233 6.45 0.50 -16.15
CA ILE A 233 7.48 -0.30 -16.80
C ILE A 233 8.40 -0.99 -15.79
N SER A 234 8.53 -0.42 -14.59
CA SER A 234 9.40 -0.90 -13.53
C SER A 234 8.69 -1.96 -12.67
N SER A 235 9.14 -3.21 -12.80
CA SER A 235 8.63 -4.33 -12.00
C SER A 235 8.74 -4.10 -10.49
N ILE A 236 9.88 -3.56 -10.03
CA ILE A 236 10.06 -3.23 -8.61
C ILE A 236 9.10 -2.13 -8.15
N ALA A 237 8.84 -1.12 -8.99
CA ALA A 237 7.87 -0.08 -8.65
C ALA A 237 6.46 -0.68 -8.49
N ILE A 238 6.07 -1.61 -9.36
CA ILE A 238 4.79 -2.34 -9.23
C ILE A 238 4.75 -3.20 -7.96
N LYS A 239 5.82 -3.92 -7.61
CA LYS A 239 5.89 -4.67 -6.33
C LYS A 239 5.67 -3.74 -5.14
N LEU A 240 6.38 -2.61 -5.10
CA LEU A 240 6.25 -1.61 -4.04
C LEU A 240 4.85 -0.97 -4.04
N CYS A 241 4.28 -0.67 -5.20
CA CYS A 241 2.90 -0.20 -5.33
C CYS A 241 1.92 -1.17 -4.69
N LYS A 242 1.99 -2.45 -5.07
CA LYS A 242 1.14 -3.50 -4.49
C LYS A 242 1.27 -3.56 -2.96
N ILE A 243 2.50 -3.52 -2.44
CA ILE A 243 2.75 -3.49 -0.99
C ILE A 243 2.08 -2.27 -0.34
N GLN A 244 2.22 -1.07 -0.90
CA GLN A 244 1.57 0.12 -0.33
C GLN A 244 0.04 0.03 -0.39
N MET A 245 -0.52 -0.59 -1.43
CA MET A 245 -1.96 -0.84 -1.50
C MET A 245 -2.41 -1.83 -0.42
N TYR A 246 -1.61 -2.84 -0.07
CA TYR A 246 -1.93 -3.72 1.07
C TYR A 246 -2.00 -2.94 2.39
N PHE A 247 -1.08 -2.00 2.59
CA PHE A 247 -1.05 -1.20 3.81
C PHE A 247 -2.23 -0.23 3.91
N TYR A 248 -2.64 0.37 2.80
CA TYR A 248 -3.52 1.53 2.85
C TYR A 248 -4.79 1.42 2.01
N ALA A 249 -4.86 0.58 0.98
CA ALA A 249 -5.98 0.54 0.03
C ALA A 249 -6.36 -0.91 -0.34
N PRO A 250 -7.02 -1.67 0.57
CA PRO A 250 -7.33 -3.08 0.37
C PRO A 250 -8.10 -3.40 -0.91
N TRP A 251 -8.99 -2.49 -1.35
CA TRP A 251 -9.77 -2.63 -2.58
C TRP A 251 -8.94 -2.52 -3.86
N ILE A 252 -7.75 -1.90 -3.82
CA ILE A 252 -6.80 -1.91 -4.94
C ILE A 252 -5.86 -3.11 -4.82
N ALA A 253 -5.46 -3.48 -3.60
CA ALA A 253 -4.55 -4.61 -3.36
C ALA A 253 -5.17 -5.98 -3.69
N ILE A 254 -6.40 -6.19 -3.25
CA ILE A 254 -7.19 -7.41 -3.43
C ILE A 254 -8.56 -6.96 -3.98
N PRO A 255 -8.63 -6.62 -5.28
CA PRO A 255 -9.90 -6.25 -5.89
C PRO A 255 -10.85 -7.45 -5.89
N GLY A 256 -12.14 -7.17 -5.77
CA GLY A 256 -13.19 -8.18 -5.77
C GLY A 256 -14.26 -7.88 -6.80
N GLN A 257 -15.00 -8.91 -7.18
CA GLN A 257 -16.14 -8.78 -8.09
C GLN A 257 -17.36 -8.31 -7.30
N VAL A 258 -17.52 -6.99 -7.19
CA VAL A 258 -18.65 -6.36 -6.47
C VAL A 258 -19.41 -5.40 -7.37
N LYS A 259 -20.72 -5.31 -7.14
CA LYS A 259 -21.63 -4.42 -7.89
C LYS A 259 -21.61 -3.00 -7.33
N GLY A 260 -22.19 -2.07 -8.09
CA GLY A 260 -22.49 -0.70 -7.67
C GLY A 260 -21.50 0.35 -8.15
N PHE A 261 -20.49 -0.03 -8.92
CA PHE A 261 -19.67 0.93 -9.65
C PHE A 261 -20.41 1.46 -10.89
N ASP A 262 -20.05 2.66 -11.31
CA ASP A 262 -20.59 3.24 -12.53
C ASP A 262 -20.01 2.49 -13.74
N GLU A 263 -20.88 2.17 -14.69
CA GLU A 263 -20.49 1.60 -15.98
C GLU A 263 -19.94 2.72 -16.86
N GLN A 264 -18.72 2.52 -17.38
CA GLN A 264 -18.21 3.38 -18.44
C GLN A 264 -18.52 2.70 -19.76
N GLU A 265 -19.29 3.36 -20.62
CA GLU A 265 -19.42 2.92 -22.01
C GLU A 265 -18.05 2.98 -22.67
N PRO A 266 -17.57 1.88 -23.29
CA PRO A 266 -16.32 1.91 -24.03
C PRO A 266 -16.38 2.99 -25.11
N ILE A 267 -15.35 3.83 -25.19
CA ILE A 267 -15.24 4.79 -26.29
C ILE A 267 -15.07 3.99 -27.59
N PRO A 268 -16.00 4.10 -28.56
CA PRO A 268 -15.88 3.36 -29.81
C PRO A 268 -14.72 3.93 -30.64
N LEU A 269 -13.69 3.13 -30.85
CA LEU A 269 -12.59 3.47 -31.75
C LEU A 269 -13.03 3.20 -33.19
N ILE A 270 -13.19 4.26 -34.00
CA ILE A 270 -13.48 4.13 -35.43
C ILE A 270 -12.17 4.27 -36.19
N VAL A 271 -11.76 3.23 -36.91
CA VAL A 271 -10.59 3.30 -37.79
C VAL A 271 -10.86 4.35 -38.88
N ASN A 272 -9.98 5.34 -38.97
CA ASN A 272 -10.03 6.34 -40.03
C ASN A 272 -9.52 5.71 -41.33
N SER A 273 -10.37 5.64 -42.35
CA SER A 273 -10.04 5.07 -43.66
C SER A 273 -9.06 5.92 -44.47
N ASP A 274 -8.86 7.18 -44.09
CA ASP A 274 -8.10 8.16 -44.86
C ASP A 274 -6.64 8.30 -44.40
N SER A 275 -6.21 7.52 -43.40
CA SER A 275 -4.80 7.52 -42.99
C SER A 275 -3.94 6.73 -43.98
N GLY A 276 -2.89 7.40 -44.48
CA GLY A 276 -1.94 6.81 -45.43
C GLY A 276 -1.32 5.50 -44.94
N ILE A 277 -0.84 4.69 -45.89
CA ILE A 277 -0.26 3.36 -45.66
C ILE A 277 0.76 3.43 -44.51
N GLY A 278 0.45 2.77 -43.39
CA GLY A 278 1.33 2.64 -42.23
C GLY A 278 0.95 3.44 -40.97
N GLN A 279 -0.10 4.28 -41.01
CA GLN A 279 -0.65 4.92 -39.81
C GLN A 279 -2.08 4.44 -39.55
N LEU A 280 -2.34 3.94 -38.35
CA LEU A 280 -3.70 3.78 -37.83
C LEU A 280 -4.10 5.13 -37.21
N ALA A 281 -4.98 5.88 -37.87
CA ALA A 281 -5.67 6.99 -37.23
C ALA A 281 -7.04 6.51 -36.73
N PHE A 282 -7.47 6.99 -35.56
CA PHE A 282 -8.79 6.70 -35.00
C PHE A 282 -9.59 7.99 -34.89
N ASN A 283 -10.87 7.93 -35.26
CA ASN A 283 -11.84 8.98 -34.96
C ASN A 283 -12.64 8.58 -33.71
N PHE A 284 -12.94 9.57 -32.87
CA PHE A 284 -13.85 9.40 -31.74
C PHE A 284 -15.25 9.82 -32.17
N LYS A 285 -16.25 8.99 -31.89
CA LYS A 285 -17.65 9.40 -32.02
C LYS A 285 -18.00 10.21 -30.76
N MET A 286 -18.14 11.54 -30.90
CA MET A 286 -18.75 12.37 -29.86
C MET A 286 -20.22 12.03 -29.68
#